data_AF-A0A969NIM5-F1
#
_entry.id   AF-A0A969NIM5-F1
#
_cell.length_a   1.000
_cell.length_b   1.000
_cell.length_c   1.000
_cell.angle_alpha   90.00
_cell.angle_beta   90.00
_cell.angle_gamma   90.00
#
_symmetry.space_group_name_H-M   'P 1'
#
loop_
_entity.id
_entity.type
_entity.pdbx_description
1 polymer ?
#
loop_
_entity_poly.entity_id
_entity_poly.type
_entity_poly.pdbx_seq_one_letter_code
_entity_poly.pdbx_strand_id
1 'polypeptide(L)'
;MKKRYPVIILLLTISISAFGQISHGGKPASFELANLKSSIAEFVTPAVDYKQMLKEDLETGRVKRPFRYGKVHDVSLNPENSGTWQTLSSGDRIWQLKIKSTEAYSISL
;
A
#
# COMPACT_ATOMS: atom_id res chain seq x y z
N MET A 1 -42.98 -27.40 4.36
CA MET A 1 -41.63 -26.84 4.09
C MET A 1 -41.63 -26.25 2.68
N LYS A 2 -41.58 -24.91 2.52
CA LYS A 2 -41.59 -24.29 1.18
C LYS A 2 -40.26 -24.59 0.48
N LYS A 3 -40.31 -25.28 -0.66
CA LYS A 3 -39.14 -25.67 -1.46
C LYS A 3 -38.42 -24.40 -1.97
N ARG A 4 -37.21 -24.12 -1.47
CA ARG A 4 -36.42 -22.89 -1.77
C ARG A 4 -35.55 -23.00 -3.04
N TYR A 5 -35.62 -24.12 -3.77
CA TYR A 5 -34.85 -24.37 -4.99
C TYR A 5 -34.88 -23.25 -6.05
N PRO A 6 -36.01 -22.57 -6.35
CA PRO A 6 -36.01 -21.55 -7.40
C PRO A 6 -35.16 -20.33 -7.05
N VAL A 7 -35.09 -19.96 -5.77
CA VAL A 7 -34.25 -18.84 -5.29
C VAL A 7 -32.77 -19.19 -5.39
N ILE A 8 -32.41 -20.45 -5.08
CA ILE A 8 -31.03 -20.93 -5.17
C ILE A 8 -30.57 -20.97 -6.63
N ILE A 9 -31.43 -21.44 -7.55
CA ILE A 9 -31.13 -21.47 -8.99
C ILE A 9 -30.93 -20.05 -9.53
N LEU A 10 -31.76 -19.09 -9.13
CA LEU A 10 -31.62 -17.69 -9.53
C LEU A 10 -30.31 -17.04 -9.06
N LEU A 11 -29.89 -17.32 -7.82
CA LEU A 11 -28.62 -16.79 -7.29
C LEU A 11 -27.40 -17.40 -8.01
N LEU A 12 -27.49 -18.68 -8.38
CA LEU A 12 -26.45 -19.35 -9.15
C LEU A 12 -26.31 -18.77 -10.56
N THR A 13 -27.41 -18.47 -11.25
CA THR A 13 -27.36 -17.92 -12.62
C THR A 13 -26.82 -16.49 -12.68
N ILE A 14 -27.11 -15.65 -11.67
CA ILE A 14 -26.57 -14.29 -11.59
C ILE A 14 -25.05 -14.29 -11.41
N SER A 15 -24.51 -15.29 -10.71
CA SER A 15 -23.07 -15.40 -10.43
C SER A 15 -22.23 -15.70 -11.69
N ILE A 16 -22.84 -16.30 -12.73
CA ILE A 16 -22.14 -16.69 -13.97
C ILE A 16 -22.02 -15.51 -14.95
N SER A 17 -22.76 -14.43 -14.73
CA SER A 17 -22.76 -13.24 -15.61
C SER A 17 -21.95 -12.06 -15.05
N ALA A 18 -21.21 -12.27 -13.97
CA ALA A 18 -20.35 -11.24 -13.40
C ALA A 18 -19.09 -11.06 -14.26
N PHE A 19 -18.94 -9.88 -14.85
CA PHE A 19 -17.67 -9.46 -15.47
C PHE A 19 -16.72 -8.97 -14.37
N GLY A 20 -15.49 -9.48 -14.36
CA GLY A 20 -14.43 -8.95 -13.50
C GLY A 20 -13.90 -7.61 -14.02
N GLN A 21 -13.23 -6.85 -13.15
CA GLN A 21 -12.52 -5.65 -13.56
C GLN A 21 -11.46 -6.02 -14.62
N ILE A 22 -11.44 -5.29 -15.74
CA ILE A 22 -10.41 -5.44 -16.77
C ILE A 22 -9.06 -5.04 -16.15
N SER A 23 -8.10 -5.95 -16.16
CA SER A 23 -6.71 -5.63 -15.83
C SER A 23 -6.06 -5.01 -17.06
N HIS A 24 -5.65 -3.75 -16.95
CA HIS A 24 -4.95 -3.04 -18.04
C HIS A 24 -3.45 -3.38 -18.12
N GLY A 25 -2.93 -4.21 -17.21
CA GLY A 25 -1.51 -4.57 -17.18
C GLY A 25 -0.58 -3.35 -17.18
N GLY A 26 0.63 -3.53 -17.71
CA GLY A 26 1.63 -2.47 -17.86
C GLY A 26 2.59 -2.31 -16.68
N LYS A 27 3.70 -1.62 -16.92
CA LYS A 27 4.64 -1.17 -15.90
C LYS A 27 4.56 0.36 -15.81
N PRO A 28 4.78 0.96 -14.62
CA PRO A 28 4.86 2.41 -14.52
C PRO A 28 5.96 2.94 -15.44
N ALA A 29 5.71 4.05 -16.15
CA ALA A 29 6.66 4.60 -17.11
C ALA A 29 8.04 4.86 -16.49
N SER A 30 8.09 5.18 -15.19
CA SER A 30 9.34 5.40 -14.46
C SER A 30 10.25 4.17 -14.37
N PHE A 31 9.74 2.96 -14.60
CA PHE A 31 10.52 1.72 -14.53
C PHE A 31 11.26 1.42 -15.83
N GLU A 32 10.87 2.06 -16.93
CA GLU A 32 11.46 1.86 -18.26
C GLU A 32 12.32 3.06 -18.70
N LEU A 33 12.13 4.22 -18.07
CA LEU A 33 12.86 5.44 -18.40
C LEU A 33 14.25 5.46 -17.73
N ALA A 34 15.30 5.45 -18.56
CA ALA A 34 16.69 5.53 -18.09
C ALA A 34 17.12 6.93 -17.61
N ASN A 35 16.42 7.99 -18.04
CA ASN A 35 16.82 9.39 -17.83
C ASN A 35 15.96 10.11 -16.76
N LEU A 36 15.63 9.42 -15.67
CA LEU A 36 14.98 10.07 -14.53
C LEU A 36 16.00 10.82 -13.67
N LYS A 37 15.53 11.86 -12.99
CA LYS A 37 16.34 12.58 -12.00
C LYS A 37 16.83 11.60 -10.94
N SER A 38 18.15 11.54 -10.74
CA SER A 38 18.78 10.69 -9.73
C SER A 38 18.55 11.21 -8.30
N SER A 39 18.41 12.52 -8.14
CA SER A 39 18.09 13.16 -6.87
C SER A 39 16.58 13.34 -6.72
N ILE A 40 15.95 12.46 -5.95
CA ILE A 40 14.53 12.49 -5.59
C ILE A 40 14.43 12.87 -4.11
N ALA A 41 13.43 13.68 -3.75
CA ALA A 41 13.16 14.00 -2.36
C ALA A 41 12.98 12.71 -1.51
N GLU A 42 13.65 12.67 -0.36
CA GLU A 42 13.58 11.56 0.59
C GLU A 42 12.83 12.01 1.85
N PHE A 43 11.82 11.22 2.24
CA PHE A 43 11.15 11.31 3.52
C PHE A 43 11.62 10.15 4.41
N VAL A 44 12.16 10.50 5.58
CA VAL A 44 12.66 9.52 6.55
C VAL A 44 11.68 9.43 7.72
N THR A 45 11.17 8.23 7.99
CA THR A 45 10.30 8.02 9.16
C THR A 45 11.12 8.05 10.45
N PRO A 46 10.48 8.32 11.61
CA PRO A 46 11.09 8.03 12.90
C PRO A 46 11.61 6.58 12.94
N ALA A 47 12.75 6.37 13.61
CA ALA A 47 13.35 5.05 13.72
C ALA A 47 12.43 4.09 14.49
N VAL A 48 12.40 2.84 14.06
CA VAL A 48 11.60 1.79 14.71
C VAL A 48 12.40 1.17 15.85
N ASP A 49 11.95 1.37 17.09
CA ASP A 49 12.49 0.62 18.24
C ASP A 49 11.75 -0.70 18.43
N TYR A 50 12.14 -1.71 17.64
CA TYR A 50 11.53 -3.03 17.70
C TYR A 50 11.71 -3.71 19.07
N LYS A 51 12.79 -3.40 19.80
CA LYS A 51 13.07 -4.00 21.12
C LYS A 51 12.09 -3.48 22.15
N GLN A 52 11.85 -2.17 22.16
CA GLN A 52 10.83 -1.57 23.00
C GLN A 52 9.46 -2.13 22.67
N MET A 53 9.10 -2.21 21.39
CA MET A 53 7.80 -2.74 20.95
C MET A 53 7.58 -4.18 21.40
N LEU A 54 8.61 -5.04 21.31
CA LEU A 54 8.54 -6.41 21.79
C LEU A 54 8.32 -6.47 23.31
N LYS A 55 8.99 -5.60 24.07
CA LYS A 55 8.80 -5.51 25.53
C LYS A 55 7.36 -5.10 25.88
N GLU A 56 6.82 -4.09 25.20
CA GLU A 56 5.42 -3.66 25.37
C GLU A 56 4.44 -4.81 25.08
N ASP A 57 4.70 -5.60 24.04
CA ASP A 57 3.87 -6.76 23.68
C ASP A 57 3.93 -7.87 24.73
N LEU A 58 5.09 -8.10 25.35
CA LEU A 58 5.23 -9.06 26.45
C LEU A 58 4.47 -8.62 27.70
N GLU A 59 4.47 -7.32 28.02
CA GLU A 59 3.76 -6.77 29.19
C GLU A 59 2.24 -6.82 29.02
N THR A 60 1.76 -6.59 27.79
CA THR A 60 0.33 -6.55 27.46
C THR A 60 -0.24 -7.88 26.97
N GLY A 61 0.59 -8.90 26.76
CA GLY A 61 0.20 -10.24 26.29
C GLY A 61 -0.76 -11.02 27.20
N ARG A 62 -1.09 -10.48 28.38
CA ARG A 62 -2.15 -10.99 29.28
C ARG A 62 -3.57 -10.57 28.85
N VAL A 63 -3.68 -9.61 27.94
CA VAL A 63 -4.96 -9.15 27.39
C VAL A 63 -5.17 -9.82 26.03
N LYS A 64 -6.35 -10.40 25.78
CA LYS A 64 -6.71 -10.96 24.45
C LYS A 64 -6.75 -9.83 23.42
N ARG A 65 -5.64 -9.59 22.74
CA ARG A 65 -5.51 -8.66 21.61
C ARG A 65 -4.77 -9.32 20.45
N PRO A 66 -5.05 -8.93 19.19
CA PRO A 66 -4.29 -9.39 18.04
C PRO A 66 -2.80 -9.04 18.17
N PHE A 67 -1.93 -9.84 17.54
CA PHE A 67 -0.52 -9.52 17.43
C PHE A 67 -0.30 -8.24 16.64
N ARG A 68 0.69 -7.45 17.07
CA ARG A 68 1.10 -6.23 16.37
C ARG A 68 1.77 -6.62 15.05
N TYR A 69 1.23 -6.14 13.93
CA TYR A 69 1.82 -6.37 12.61
C TYR A 69 3.03 -5.45 12.34
N GLY A 70 2.94 -4.19 12.76
CA GLY A 70 4.00 -3.19 12.56
C GLY A 70 3.71 -1.89 13.31
N LYS A 71 4.61 -0.92 13.20
CA LYS A 71 4.42 0.43 13.76
C LYS A 71 3.76 1.31 12.70
N VAL A 72 2.60 1.88 13.05
CA VAL A 72 1.94 2.90 12.21
C VAL A 72 2.65 4.24 12.43
N HIS A 73 2.98 4.90 11.33
CA HIS A 73 3.44 6.28 11.31
C HIS A 73 2.40 7.11 10.56
N ASP A 74 1.69 7.98 11.28
CA ASP A 74 0.73 8.90 10.67
C ASP A 74 1.50 10.00 9.93
N VAL A 75 1.33 10.07 8.62
CA VAL A 75 2.01 11.03 7.73
C VAL A 75 1.03 11.65 6.74
N SER A 76 1.32 12.85 6.26
CA SER A 76 0.54 13.54 5.23
C SER A 76 1.44 13.87 4.04
N LEU A 77 1.64 12.89 3.16
CA LEU A 77 2.52 12.99 2.00
C LEU A 77 1.70 12.90 0.73
N ASN A 78 1.80 13.91 -0.12
CA ASN A 78 1.11 13.98 -1.39
C ASN A 78 1.95 14.73 -2.44
N PRO A 79 1.53 14.73 -3.72
CA PRO A 79 2.30 15.38 -4.77
C PRO A 79 2.38 16.91 -4.70
N GLU A 80 1.58 17.56 -3.85
CA GLU A 80 1.58 19.01 -3.65
C GLU A 80 2.56 19.44 -2.56
N ASN A 81 2.77 18.59 -1.55
CA ASN A 81 3.56 18.92 -0.35
C ASN A 81 4.87 18.14 -0.23
N SER A 82 5.09 17.12 -1.06
CA SER A 82 6.22 16.21 -0.93
C SER A 82 6.67 15.69 -2.29
N GLY A 83 7.85 15.06 -2.31
CA GLY A 83 8.39 14.43 -3.50
C GLY A 83 9.01 15.40 -4.49
N THR A 84 9.27 14.90 -5.70
CA THR A 84 9.91 15.63 -6.78
C THR A 84 9.14 15.41 -8.06
N TRP A 85 8.75 16.51 -8.71
CA TRP A 85 8.20 16.47 -10.05
C TRP A 85 9.30 16.56 -11.11
N GLN A 86 9.16 15.73 -12.14
CA GLN A 86 9.95 15.77 -13.35
C GLN A 86 9.03 15.84 -14.56
N THR A 87 9.24 16.83 -15.42
CA THR A 87 8.59 16.90 -16.73
C THR A 87 9.44 16.15 -17.75
N LEU A 88 8.83 15.27 -18.52
CA LEU A 88 9.44 14.51 -19.60
C LEU A 88 9.50 15.34 -20.89
N SER A 89 10.29 14.89 -21.86
CA SER A 89 10.35 15.50 -23.19
C SER A 89 9.00 15.44 -23.94
N SER A 90 8.13 14.50 -23.62
CA SER A 90 6.75 14.42 -24.14
C SER A 90 5.82 15.50 -23.58
N GLY A 91 6.22 16.21 -22.51
CA GLY A 91 5.37 17.13 -21.75
C GLY A 91 4.66 16.47 -20.56
N ASP A 92 4.69 15.13 -20.46
CA ASP A 92 4.14 14.41 -19.31
C ASP A 92 4.93 14.69 -18.03
N ARG A 93 4.33 14.43 -16.87
CA ARG A 93 4.96 14.64 -15.57
C ARG A 93 4.99 13.36 -14.76
N ILE A 94 6.15 13.07 -14.18
CA ILE A 94 6.36 12.01 -13.21
C ILE A 94 6.60 12.64 -11.84
N TRP A 95 5.86 12.16 -10.85
CA TRP A 95 6.11 12.47 -9.45
C TRP A 95 6.77 11.28 -8.77
N GLN A 96 7.82 11.54 -7.98
CA GLN A 96 8.52 10.51 -7.22
C GLN A 96 8.80 11.00 -5.81
N LEU A 97 8.68 10.08 -4.84
CA LEU A 97 9.05 10.29 -3.46
C LEU A 97 9.77 9.04 -2.95
N LYS A 98 10.92 9.22 -2.32
CA LYS A 98 11.63 8.12 -1.65
C LYS A 98 11.23 8.09 -0.19
N ILE A 99 10.79 6.94 0.31
CA ILE A 99 10.45 6.74 1.73
C ILE A 99 11.48 5.80 2.33
N LYS A 100 12.12 6.22 3.42
CA LYS A 100 13.11 5.44 4.16
C LYS A 100 12.65 5.26 5.60
N SER A 101 12.56 4.00 6.04
CA SER A 101 12.29 3.66 7.45
C SER A 101 13.53 3.05 8.08
N THR A 102 14.02 3.69 9.14
CA THR A 102 15.26 3.30 9.81
C THR A 102 14.99 2.23 10.86
N GLU A 103 15.83 1.21 10.95
CA GLU A 103 15.68 0.03 11.83
C GLU A 103 14.41 -0.82 11.58
N ALA A 104 13.64 -0.55 10.53
CA ALA A 104 12.49 -1.36 10.14
C ALA A 104 12.91 -2.53 9.23
N TYR A 105 12.34 -3.71 9.46
CA TYR A 105 12.54 -4.87 8.59
C TYR A 105 11.79 -4.77 7.26
N SER A 106 10.64 -4.09 7.25
CA SER A 106 9.81 -3.88 6.06
C SER A 106 9.00 -2.60 6.20
N ILE A 107 8.48 -2.10 5.07
CA ILE A 107 7.56 -0.98 4.99
C ILE A 107 6.30 -1.47 4.27
N SER A 108 5.13 -1.16 4.82
CA SER A 108 3.84 -1.26 4.14
C SER A 108 3.32 0.15 3.95
N LEU A 109 2.89 0.47 2.73
CA LEU A 109 2.32 1.77 2.34
C LEU A 109 0.85 1.62 1.98
#